data_AF-A0AAJ2RYL5-F1
#
_entry.id   AF-A0AAJ2RYL5-F1
#
_cell.length_a   1.000
_cell.length_b   1.000
_cell.length_c   1.000
_cell.angle_alpha   90.00
_cell.angle_beta   90.00
_cell.angle_gamma   90.00
#
_symmetry.space_group_name_H-M   'P 1'
#
loop_
_entity.id
_entity.type
_entity.pdbx_description
1 polymer ?
#
loop_
_entity_poly.entity_id
_entity_poly.type
_entity_poly.pdbx_seq_one_letter_code
_entity_poly.pdbx_strand_id
1 'polypeptide(L)'
;MRKLTAAVCLLGAMTLPAYAVAAEVAVLDWRAALMNTQSAQSSLSQLEGQIGNQQREAQALGEELQRLQERLQREGETMSQSQRDPLIAELQQKGSRFEQLRREVIQAQQASEQRFLEGAEPKLEQAVEQVLERHNIDVLVEPQGVLHSSTDLPNVTNEVTQIFDSLN
;
A
#
# COMPACT_ATOMS: atom_id res chain seq x y z
N MET A 1 14.77 -56.44 -70.41
CA MET A 1 15.61 -55.22 -70.22
C MET A 1 14.68 -54.10 -69.79
N ARG A 2 14.72 -53.69 -68.50
CA ARG A 2 15.15 -52.36 -68.00
C ARG A 2 14.42 -51.20 -68.75
N LYS A 3 13.64 -50.29 -68.14
CA LYS A 3 13.89 -49.52 -66.90
C LYS A 3 12.57 -48.96 -66.33
N LEU A 4 12.39 -49.08 -65.02
CA LEU A 4 11.49 -48.28 -64.19
C LEU A 4 12.04 -46.85 -64.09
N THR A 5 11.20 -45.83 -64.28
CA THR A 5 11.49 -44.46 -63.82
C THR A 5 10.37 -44.05 -62.88
N ALA A 6 10.69 -44.09 -61.59
CA ALA A 6 9.83 -43.71 -60.50
C ALA A 6 9.79 -42.18 -60.39
N ALA A 7 8.60 -41.59 -60.52
CA ALA A 7 8.34 -40.21 -60.16
C ALA A 7 8.28 -40.11 -58.63
N VAL A 8 9.43 -39.81 -58.01
CA VAL A 8 9.51 -39.51 -56.58
C VAL A 8 8.98 -38.11 -56.35
N CYS A 9 7.75 -38.02 -55.84
CA CYS A 9 7.17 -36.79 -55.32
C CYS A 9 7.92 -36.39 -54.04
N LEU A 10 8.77 -35.38 -54.16
CA LEU A 10 9.43 -34.71 -53.04
C LEU A 10 8.39 -33.84 -52.30
N LEU A 11 7.60 -34.47 -51.43
CA LEU A 11 6.81 -33.80 -50.40
C LEU A 11 7.78 -33.27 -49.34
N GLY A 12 8.27 -32.05 -49.53
CA GLY A 12 9.00 -31.31 -48.51
C GLY A 12 8.04 -30.98 -47.36
N ALA A 13 8.26 -31.60 -46.20
CA ALA A 13 7.58 -31.21 -44.97
C ALA A 13 8.01 -29.78 -44.60
N MET A 14 7.13 -28.80 -44.82
CA MET A 14 7.26 -27.47 -44.24
C MET A 14 7.06 -27.61 -42.73
N THR A 15 8.15 -27.75 -41.98
CA THR A 15 8.12 -27.59 -40.53
C THR A 15 7.98 -26.10 -40.25
N LEU A 16 6.76 -25.62 -40.04
CA LEU A 16 6.55 -24.30 -39.46
C LEU A 16 7.23 -24.28 -38.09
N PRO A 17 8.14 -23.33 -37.79
CA PRO A 17 8.67 -23.18 -36.45
C PRO A 17 7.48 -22.90 -35.52
N ALA A 18 7.30 -23.75 -34.50
CA ALA A 18 6.40 -23.43 -33.41
C ALA A 18 7.02 -22.23 -32.67
N TYR A 19 6.46 -21.04 -32.89
CA TYR A 19 6.78 -19.89 -32.06
C TYR A 19 6.27 -20.23 -30.66
N ALA A 20 7.19 -20.45 -29.73
CA ALA A 20 6.84 -20.44 -28.32
C ALA A 20 6.35 -19.02 -28.01
N VAL A 21 5.06 -18.87 -27.73
CA VAL A 21 4.51 -17.62 -27.21
C VAL A 21 5.02 -17.52 -25.79
N ALA A 22 6.09 -16.75 -25.59
CA ALA A 22 6.56 -16.44 -24.24
C ALA A 22 5.49 -15.54 -23.62
N ALA A 23 4.95 -15.94 -22.47
CA ALA A 23 4.02 -15.11 -21.73
C ALA A 23 4.70 -13.77 -21.41
N GLU A 24 4.05 -12.66 -21.73
CA GLU A 24 4.61 -11.34 -21.45
C GLU A 24 4.38 -11.02 -19.97
N VAL A 25 5.47 -10.92 -19.21
CA VAL A 25 5.44 -10.74 -17.75
C VAL A 25 5.88 -9.33 -17.40
N ALA A 26 5.07 -8.62 -16.61
CA ALA A 26 5.40 -7.28 -16.12
C ALA A 26 5.27 -7.18 -14.61
N VAL A 27 5.98 -6.20 -14.04
CA VAL A 27 5.98 -5.88 -12.61
C VAL A 27 5.01 -4.75 -12.32
N LEU A 28 4.15 -4.95 -11.32
CA LEU A 28 3.26 -3.92 -10.79
C LEU A 28 3.37 -3.87 -9.27
N ASP A 29 3.79 -2.73 -8.74
CA ASP A 29 3.59 -2.40 -7.33
C ASP A 29 2.26 -1.64 -7.20
N TRP A 30 1.16 -2.37 -7.00
CA TRP A 30 -0.16 -1.75 -6.91
C TRP A 30 -0.30 -0.84 -5.68
N ARG A 31 0.41 -1.11 -4.58
CA ARG A 31 0.40 -0.25 -3.39
C ARG A 31 1.07 1.07 -3.70
N ALA A 32 2.25 1.04 -4.30
CA ALA A 32 2.93 2.25 -4.75
C ALA A 32 2.10 2.98 -5.83
N ALA A 33 1.48 2.23 -6.75
CA ALA A 33 0.63 2.81 -7.78
C ALA A 33 -0.50 3.64 -7.17
N LEU A 34 -1.23 3.08 -6.20
CA LEU A 34 -2.30 3.74 -5.47
C LEU A 34 -1.81 4.92 -4.63
N MET A 35 -0.72 4.75 -3.89
CA MET A 35 -0.19 5.82 -3.00
C MET A 35 0.27 7.05 -3.76
N ASN A 36 0.69 6.89 -5.03
CA ASN A 36 1.11 7.99 -5.89
C ASN A 36 -0.04 8.68 -6.64
N THR A 37 -1.30 8.28 -6.42
CA THR A 37 -2.47 8.88 -7.08
C THR A 37 -2.85 10.22 -6.46
N GLN A 38 -3.54 11.06 -7.23
CA GLN A 38 -4.08 12.32 -6.74
C GLN A 38 -5.17 12.11 -5.67
N SER A 39 -5.94 11.02 -5.76
CA SER A 39 -6.96 10.67 -4.78
C SER A 39 -6.35 10.24 -3.45
N ALA A 40 -5.21 9.52 -3.45
CA ALA A 40 -4.47 9.19 -2.24
C ALA A 40 -3.95 10.46 -1.56
N GLN A 41 -3.33 11.37 -2.31
CA GLN A 41 -2.86 12.64 -1.78
C GLN A 41 -3.98 13.47 -1.15
N SER A 42 -5.17 13.48 -1.77
CA SER A 42 -6.36 14.13 -1.22
C SER A 42 -6.85 13.45 0.06
N SER A 43 -6.92 12.11 0.09
CA SER A 43 -7.31 11.34 1.27
C SER A 43 -6.38 11.62 2.46
N LEU A 44 -5.06 11.64 2.22
CA LEU A 44 -4.06 11.98 3.23
C LEU A 44 -4.24 13.39 3.77
N SER A 45 -4.42 14.39 2.90
CA SER A 45 -4.63 15.77 3.33
C SER A 45 -5.90 15.94 4.18
N GLN A 46 -6.98 15.26 3.81
CA GLN A 46 -8.22 15.27 4.59
C GLN A 46 -8.03 14.59 5.95
N LEU A 47 -7.32 13.46 5.99
CA LEU A 47 -7.01 12.74 7.22
C LEU A 47 -6.14 13.59 8.15
N GLU A 48 -5.08 14.21 7.64
CA GLU A 48 -4.21 15.14 8.39
C GLU A 48 -5.03 16.29 9.02
N GLY A 49 -5.96 16.86 8.27
CA GLY A 49 -6.88 17.89 8.78
C GLY A 49 -7.80 17.38 9.90
N GLN A 50 -8.24 16.12 9.81
CA GLN A 50 -9.14 15.50 10.80
C GLN A 50 -8.43 15.13 12.11
N ILE A 51 -7.17 14.68 12.04
CA ILE A 51 -6.45 14.14 13.21
C ILE A 51 -5.38 15.07 13.78
N GLY A 52 -5.03 16.15 13.06
CA GLY A 52 -3.88 16.98 13.43
C GLY A 52 -4.01 17.65 14.81
N ASN A 53 -5.23 18.00 15.24
CA ASN A 53 -5.46 18.53 16.58
C ASN A 53 -5.27 17.45 17.66
N GLN A 54 -5.83 16.26 17.42
CA GLN A 54 -5.78 15.13 18.32
C GLN A 54 -4.35 14.63 18.49
N GLN A 55 -3.55 14.62 17.42
CA GLN A 55 -2.14 14.27 17.46
C GLN A 55 -1.32 15.26 18.31
N ARG A 56 -1.54 16.57 18.12
CA ARG A 56 -0.89 17.61 18.94
C ARG A 56 -1.27 17.50 20.42
N GLU A 57 -2.56 17.27 20.71
CA GLU A 57 -3.03 17.09 22.08
C GLU A 57 -2.45 15.82 22.70
N ALA A 58 -2.42 14.70 21.96
CA ALA A 58 -1.83 13.45 22.43
C ALA A 58 -0.33 13.60 22.71
N GLN A 59 0.41 14.30 21.85
CA GLN A 59 1.83 14.58 22.08
C GLN A 59 2.05 15.38 23.37
N ALA A 60 1.30 16.48 23.55
CA ALA A 60 1.39 17.31 24.75
C ALA A 60 1.06 16.50 26.02
N LEU A 61 -0.01 15.69 25.99
CA LEU A 61 -0.39 14.82 27.09
C LEU A 61 0.66 13.74 27.37
N GLY A 62 1.31 13.19 26.35
CA GLY A 62 2.40 12.22 26.51
C GLY A 62 3.57 12.81 27.30
N GLU A 63 3.98 14.04 26.97
CA GLU A 63 5.03 14.75 27.71
C GLU A 63 4.62 15.09 29.15
N GLU A 64 3.38 15.53 29.36
CA GLU A 64 2.86 15.82 30.69
C GLU A 64 2.77 14.57 31.56
N LEU A 65 2.32 13.45 30.99
CA LEU A 65 2.27 12.15 31.66
C LEU A 65 3.67 11.69 32.06
N GLN A 66 4.66 11.83 31.19
CA GLN A 66 6.04 11.51 31.52
C GLN A 66 6.55 12.37 32.69
N ARG A 67 6.34 13.70 32.64
CA ARG A 67 6.73 14.61 33.73
C ARG A 67 6.06 14.26 35.06
N LEU A 68 4.77 13.95 35.04
CA LEU A 68 4.02 13.54 36.25
C LEU A 68 4.54 12.22 36.81
N GLN A 69 4.83 11.24 35.95
CA GLN A 69 5.41 9.97 36.37
C GLN A 69 6.79 10.16 37.00
N GLU A 70 7.67 10.93 36.38
CA GLU A 70 9.00 11.22 36.92
C GLU A 70 8.93 11.93 38.27
N ARG A 71 8.02 12.90 38.42
CA ARG A 71 7.79 13.60 39.70
C ARG A 71 7.30 12.65 40.79
N LEU A 72 6.31 11.82 40.49
CA LEU A 72 5.80 10.82 41.43
C LEU A 72 6.87 9.79 41.81
N GLN A 73 7.74 9.40 40.89
CA GLN A 73 8.85 8.48 41.19
C GLN A 73 9.92 9.12 42.09
N ARG A 74 10.26 10.39 41.88
CA ARG A 74 11.33 11.07 42.62
C ARG A 74 10.87 11.64 43.96
N GLU A 75 9.71 12.27 43.98
CA GLU A 75 9.18 13.03 45.13
C GLU A 75 8.06 12.27 45.84
N GLY A 76 7.49 11.23 45.22
CA GLY A 76 6.30 10.56 45.74
C GLY A 76 6.50 10.04 47.16
N GLU A 77 7.64 9.43 47.47
CA GLU A 77 7.93 8.87 48.80
C GLU A 77 8.01 9.93 49.91
N THR A 78 8.36 11.18 49.58
CA THR A 78 8.47 12.28 50.53
C THR A 78 7.21 13.15 50.61
N MET A 79 6.29 13.02 49.65
CA MET A 79 5.00 13.72 49.63
C MET A 79 4.03 13.19 50.69
N SER A 80 3.23 14.10 51.26
CA SER A 80 2.07 13.70 52.05
C SER A 80 0.95 13.13 51.17
N GLN A 81 0.03 12.37 51.76
CA GLN A 81 -1.11 11.81 51.02
C GLN A 81 -1.94 12.91 50.31
N SER A 82 -2.20 14.04 50.98
CA SER A 82 -2.96 15.15 50.42
C SER A 82 -2.26 15.87 49.26
N GLN A 83 -0.94 15.73 49.12
CA GLN A 83 -0.17 16.23 47.98
C GLN A 83 -0.08 15.19 46.84
N ARG A 84 -0.05 13.90 47.20
CA ARG A 84 0.09 12.79 46.25
C ARG A 84 -1.22 12.48 45.52
N ASP A 85 -2.36 12.50 46.22
CA ASP A 85 -3.67 12.14 45.65
C ASP A 85 -4.05 12.97 44.41
N PRO A 86 -3.89 14.32 44.41
CA PRO A 86 -4.19 15.12 43.23
C PRO A 86 -3.32 14.76 42.02
N LEU A 87 -2.04 14.44 42.23
CA LEU A 87 -1.12 14.08 41.16
C LEU A 87 -1.47 12.71 40.54
N ILE A 88 -1.89 11.75 41.37
CA ILE A 88 -2.37 10.44 40.89
C ILE A 88 -3.67 10.63 40.09
N ALA A 89 -4.60 11.46 40.58
CA ALA A 89 -5.84 11.77 39.87
C ALA A 89 -5.58 12.45 38.51
N GLU A 90 -4.66 13.41 38.49
CA GLU A 90 -4.25 14.10 37.26
C GLU A 90 -3.61 13.13 36.26
N LEU A 91 -2.72 12.25 36.71
CA LEU A 91 -2.09 11.21 35.89
C LEU A 91 -3.14 10.27 35.28
N GLN A 92 -4.12 9.84 36.06
CA GLN A 92 -5.21 8.98 35.58
C GLN A 92 -6.08 9.69 34.54
N GLN A 93 -6.47 10.95 34.82
CA GLN A 93 -7.29 11.75 33.91
C GLN A 93 -6.57 11.97 32.57
N LYS A 94 -5.32 12.45 32.60
CA LYS A 94 -4.52 12.69 31.40
C LYS A 94 -4.23 11.39 30.65
N GLY A 95 -3.98 10.29 31.37
CA GLY A 95 -3.73 8.97 30.79
C GLY A 95 -4.94 8.45 30.04
N SER A 96 -6.14 8.59 30.62
CA SER A 96 -7.39 8.22 29.96
C SER A 96 -7.64 9.02 28.69
N ARG A 97 -7.42 10.34 28.74
CA ARG A 97 -7.56 11.23 27.58
C ARG A 97 -6.55 10.89 26.48
N PHE A 98 -5.29 10.66 26.83
CA PHE A 98 -4.25 10.24 25.88
C PHE A 98 -4.63 8.95 25.16
N GLU A 99 -5.08 7.93 25.90
CA GLU A 99 -5.52 6.66 25.31
C GLU A 99 -6.76 6.82 24.43
N GLN A 100 -7.69 7.70 24.81
CA GLN A 100 -8.85 8.04 23.98
C GLN A 100 -8.40 8.67 22.64
N LEU A 101 -7.54 9.70 22.68
CA LEU A 101 -7.04 10.35 21.47
C LEU A 101 -6.31 9.38 20.56
N ARG A 102 -5.50 8.47 21.13
CA ARG A 102 -4.81 7.44 20.36
C ARG A 102 -5.80 6.53 19.63
N ARG A 103 -6.88 6.11 20.30
CA ARG A 103 -7.94 5.31 19.66
C ARG A 103 -8.66 6.10 18.56
N GLU A 104 -9.01 7.35 18.80
CA GLU A 104 -9.68 8.22 17.82
C GLU A 104 -8.81 8.39 16.55
N VAL A 105 -7.51 8.61 16.73
CA VAL A 105 -6.55 8.72 15.61
C VAL A 105 -6.49 7.42 14.80
N ILE A 106 -6.37 6.26 15.46
CA ILE A 106 -6.32 4.96 14.77
C ILE A 106 -7.63 4.70 14.03
N GLN A 107 -8.78 4.98 14.65
CA GLN A 107 -10.10 4.81 14.02
C GLN A 107 -10.26 5.72 12.80
N ALA A 108 -9.82 6.98 12.89
CA ALA A 108 -9.85 7.91 11.77
C ALA A 108 -8.96 7.45 10.61
N GLN A 109 -7.77 6.92 10.91
CA GLN A 109 -6.88 6.33 9.90
C GLN A 109 -7.55 5.15 9.20
N GLN A 110 -8.07 4.17 9.95
CA GLN A 110 -8.75 2.99 9.39
C GLN A 110 -9.97 3.38 8.55
N ALA A 111 -10.79 4.31 9.02
CA ALA A 111 -11.95 4.79 8.28
C ALA A 111 -11.57 5.58 7.01
N SER A 112 -10.44 6.29 7.03
CA SER A 112 -9.93 6.98 5.84
C SER A 112 -9.38 6.00 4.81
N GLU A 113 -8.63 5.00 5.26
CA GLU A 113 -8.10 3.94 4.40
C GLU A 113 -9.21 3.14 3.75
N GLN A 114 -10.20 2.68 4.54
CA GLN A 114 -11.33 1.93 4.02
C GLN A 114 -12.10 2.73 2.95
N ARG A 115 -12.45 3.99 3.23
CA ARG A 115 -13.15 4.86 2.27
C ARG A 115 -12.34 5.11 1.00
N PHE A 116 -11.01 5.23 1.12
CA PHE A 116 -10.14 5.37 -0.03
C PHE A 116 -10.16 4.10 -0.89
N LEU A 117 -9.99 2.93 -0.28
CA LEU A 117 -9.96 1.65 -0.97
C LEU A 117 -11.30 1.33 -1.64
N GLU A 118 -12.43 1.57 -0.99
CA GLU A 118 -13.78 1.37 -1.57
C GLU A 118 -13.98 2.12 -2.89
N GLY A 119 -13.39 3.31 -3.04
CA GLY A 119 -13.43 4.08 -4.29
C GLY A 119 -12.28 3.77 -5.26
N ALA A 120 -11.14 3.30 -4.74
CA ALA A 120 -9.94 3.05 -5.52
C ALA A 120 -9.93 1.66 -6.17
N GLU A 121 -10.45 0.62 -5.51
CA GLU A 121 -10.49 -0.75 -6.03
C GLU A 121 -11.02 -0.85 -7.47
N PRO A 122 -12.24 -0.38 -7.80
CA PRO A 122 -12.77 -0.51 -9.17
C PRO A 122 -11.95 0.28 -10.20
N LYS A 123 -11.36 1.42 -9.80
CA LYS A 123 -10.52 2.24 -10.69
C LYS A 123 -9.17 1.58 -10.93
N LEU A 124 -8.62 0.94 -9.91
CA LEU A 124 -7.37 0.18 -10.01
C LEU A 124 -7.55 -1.01 -10.94
N GLU A 125 -8.64 -1.78 -10.79
CA GLU A 125 -8.96 -2.90 -11.68
C GLU A 125 -9.03 -2.44 -13.15
N GLN A 126 -9.78 -1.36 -13.41
CA GLN A 126 -9.89 -0.79 -14.76
C GLN A 126 -8.55 -0.25 -15.29
N ALA A 127 -7.74 0.37 -14.45
CA ALA A 127 -6.42 0.86 -14.85
C ALA A 127 -5.47 -0.28 -15.20
N VAL A 128 -5.48 -1.35 -14.40
CA VAL A 128 -4.70 -2.57 -14.65
C VAL A 128 -5.15 -3.24 -15.94
N GLU A 129 -6.44 -3.42 -16.17
CA GLU A 129 -6.98 -4.03 -17.39
C GLU A 129 -6.53 -3.28 -18.65
N GLN A 130 -6.60 -1.94 -18.64
CA GLN A 130 -6.11 -1.13 -19.77
C GLN A 130 -4.61 -1.29 -20.02
N VAL A 131 -3.78 -1.41 -18.98
CA VAL A 131 -2.35 -1.66 -19.15
C VAL A 131 -2.10 -3.05 -19.73
N LEU A 132 -2.81 -4.07 -19.23
CA LEU A 132 -2.71 -5.44 -19.72
C LEU A 132 -3.03 -5.51 -21.22
N GLU A 133 -4.13 -4.89 -21.65
CA GLU A 133 -4.54 -4.86 -23.06
C GLU A 133 -3.56 -4.10 -23.96
N ARG A 134 -3.06 -2.94 -23.50
CA ARG A 134 -2.15 -2.11 -24.30
C ARG A 134 -0.81 -2.78 -24.57
N HIS A 135 -0.29 -3.52 -23.60
CA HIS A 135 1.03 -4.13 -23.67
C HIS A 135 0.99 -5.65 -23.92
N ASN A 136 -0.20 -6.23 -24.11
CA ASN A 136 -0.40 -7.68 -24.26
C ASN A 136 0.24 -8.48 -23.10
N ILE A 137 0.15 -7.97 -21.87
CA ILE A 137 0.74 -8.61 -20.69
C ILE A 137 -0.16 -9.78 -20.26
N ASP A 138 0.42 -10.96 -20.10
CA ASP A 138 -0.27 -12.18 -19.66
C ASP A 138 -0.17 -12.38 -18.14
N VAL A 139 0.91 -11.89 -17.52
CA VAL A 139 1.20 -12.10 -16.09
C VAL A 139 1.71 -10.81 -15.45
N LEU A 140 1.02 -10.38 -14.40
CA LEU A 140 1.53 -9.36 -13.48
C LEU A 140 2.11 -10.01 -12.24
N VAL A 141 3.30 -9.52 -11.85
CA VAL A 141 3.97 -9.93 -10.61
C VAL A 141 4.22 -8.72 -9.73
N GLU A 142 4.07 -8.91 -8.43
CA GLU A 142 4.52 -7.91 -7.46
C GLU A 142 6.05 -7.92 -7.36
N PRO A 143 6.71 -6.78 -7.10
CA PRO A 143 8.17 -6.71 -6.95
C PRO A 143 8.72 -7.72 -5.93
N GLN A 144 8.04 -7.88 -4.78
CA GLN A 144 8.41 -8.85 -3.74
C GLN A 144 8.22 -10.33 -4.14
N GLY A 145 7.48 -10.61 -5.21
CA GLY A 145 7.22 -11.96 -5.71
C GLY A 145 8.30 -12.49 -6.65
N VAL A 146 9.23 -11.64 -7.13
CA VAL A 146 10.25 -12.01 -8.10
C VAL A 146 11.54 -12.41 -7.40
N LEU A 147 11.83 -13.71 -7.33
CA LEU A 147 13.08 -14.22 -6.75
C LEU A 147 14.28 -14.07 -7.68
N HIS A 148 14.06 -14.29 -8.98
CA HIS A 148 15.06 -14.13 -10.03
C HIS A 148 14.35 -14.02 -11.38
N SER A 149 14.81 -13.12 -12.24
CA SER A 149 14.41 -13.05 -13.64
C SER A 149 15.64 -13.05 -14.53
N SER A 150 15.61 -13.84 -15.60
CA SER A 150 16.67 -13.86 -16.61
C SER A 150 16.66 -12.63 -17.52
N THR A 151 15.62 -11.80 -17.43
CA THR A 151 15.40 -10.61 -18.26
C THR A 151 14.76 -9.50 -17.42
N ASP A 152 15.05 -8.25 -17.75
CA ASP A 152 14.41 -7.11 -17.09
C ASP A 152 12.91 -7.14 -17.39
N LEU A 153 12.11 -7.19 -16.32
CA LEU A 153 10.65 -7.17 -16.43
C LEU A 153 10.18 -5.71 -16.57
N PRO A 154 9.33 -5.38 -17.55
CA PRO A 154 8.72 -4.06 -17.65
C PRO A 154 8.00 -3.69 -16.36
N ASN A 155 8.20 -2.47 -15.86
CA ASN A 155 7.48 -1.97 -14.70
C ASN A 155 6.36 -1.04 -15.15
N VAL A 156 5.11 -1.43 -14.88
CA VAL A 156 3.92 -0.70 -15.31
C VAL A 156 3.29 0.16 -14.20
N THR A 157 3.91 0.21 -13.02
CA THR A 157 3.40 0.92 -11.83
C THR A 157 3.01 2.37 -12.13
N ASN A 158 3.90 3.12 -12.77
CA ASN A 158 3.64 4.53 -13.09
C ASN A 158 2.50 4.72 -14.10
N GLU A 159 2.40 3.81 -15.09
CA GLU A 159 1.32 3.89 -16.08
C GLU A 159 -0.03 3.56 -15.44
N VAL A 160 -0.09 2.56 -14.57
CA VAL A 160 -1.30 2.26 -13.79
C VAL A 160 -1.72 3.47 -12.96
N THR A 161 -0.79 4.17 -12.29
CA THR A 161 -1.11 5.43 -11.57
C THR A 161 -1.69 6.49 -12.50
N GLN A 162 -1.09 6.70 -13.68
CA GLN A 162 -1.56 7.70 -14.64
C GLN A 162 -2.95 7.38 -15.19
N ILE A 163 -3.20 6.13 -15.56
CA ILE A 163 -4.51 5.69 -16.03
C ILE A 163 -5.52 5.82 -14.90
N PHE A 164 -5.20 5.35 -13.69
CA PHE A 164 -6.04 5.51 -12.52
C PHE A 164 -6.46 6.98 -12.31
N ASP A 165 -5.52 7.90 -12.36
CA ASP A 165 -5.80 9.32 -12.16
C ASP A 165 -6.68 9.92 -13.27
N SER A 166 -6.60 9.36 -14.49
CA SER A 166 -7.45 9.75 -15.62
C SER A 166 -8.89 9.23 -15.56
N LEU A 167 -9.18 8.27 -14.68
CA LEU A 167 -10.54 7.71 -14.47
C LEU A 167 -11.38 8.54 -13.48
N ASN A 168 -10.89 9.71 -13.07
CA ASN A 168 -11.53 10.61 -12.10
C ASN A 168 -12.37 11.71 -12.76
#